data_AF-A0A084WDI5-F1
#
_entry.id   AF-A0A084WDI5-F1
#
_cell.length_a   1.000
_cell.length_b   1.000
_cell.length_c   1.000
_cell.angle_alpha   90.00
_cell.angle_beta   90.00
_cell.angle_gamma   90.00
#
_symmetry.space_group_name_H-M   'P 1'
#
loop_
_entity.id
_entity.type
_entity.pdbx_description
1 polymer ?
#
loop_
_entity_poly.entity_id
_entity_poly.type
_entity_poly.pdbx_seq_one_letter_code
_entity_poly.pdbx_strand_id
1 'polypeptide(L)'
;MQRDYAADKETIKSFLAEFYREEDDGKKNFVYARQITKIAHREQIQLTIDLDDLVSYRDELAEAVQANARRYVKMFSDAIFELLPSYKERDPVCKDTLDIFIEHRLMMQSRLHNPNDARDARNAIPMELVKRYDVYLKAPSASKAASIRDVKAEHIGKLVTVRGIVTRCTEVKPMMTVATYTCDRCGSETYQPVAAMSFKPTVDCPSEDCRVNRAGGRLYLQTRGSKFVKFQEVKIQEHSDQVPVGHIPRSLTIMCRGETTRQAQPGDHVVITGVFLPIQKTGFRAVVSGLLSETFVDAHRIICLNKSDDGELSNELTQEELDELAKDDFYTRIASSLAPEIYGHLDVKKALLLLLVGGVDKSPDGMKIRGNINICLMGDPGVAKSQLLGYIDRLAVRSQYTTGRGSSGVGLTAAVMKDPLTGEMVLEGGALVLADQGVCCIDEFDKMADADRVSIHEVMEQQTISIAKAGIMTCLNARVSILAAANPAYATASSRQHASKRST
;
A
#
# COMPACT_ATOMS: atom_id res chain seq x y z
N MET A 1 -4.38 -0.61 -35.17
CA MET A 1 -2.99 -0.85 -35.60
C MET A 1 -2.40 -1.96 -34.76
N GLN A 2 -1.86 -3.00 -35.39
CA GLN A 2 -1.20 -4.10 -34.68
C GLN A 2 0.22 -3.64 -34.36
N ARG A 3 0.48 -3.26 -33.11
CA ARG A 3 1.82 -2.83 -32.67
C ARG A 3 2.81 -3.99 -32.78
N ASP A 4 4.00 -3.70 -33.27
CA ASP A 4 5.08 -4.67 -33.35
C ASP A 4 5.90 -4.68 -32.05
N TYR A 5 5.71 -5.74 -31.28
CA TYR A 5 6.36 -5.91 -29.99
C TYR A 5 7.86 -6.22 -30.08
N ALA A 6 8.35 -6.67 -31.24
CA ALA A 6 9.78 -6.90 -31.43
C ALA A 6 10.52 -5.56 -31.56
N ALA A 7 9.98 -4.66 -32.38
CA ALA A 7 10.46 -3.29 -32.49
C ALA A 7 10.40 -2.57 -31.14
N ASP A 8 9.29 -2.67 -30.41
CA ASP A 8 9.17 -2.09 -29.06
C ASP A 8 10.28 -2.61 -28.13
N LYS A 9 10.61 -3.92 -28.16
CA LYS A 9 11.68 -4.49 -27.33
C LYS A 9 13.05 -3.90 -27.66
N GLU A 10 13.36 -3.64 -28.93
CA GLU A 10 14.61 -2.99 -29.34
C GLU A 10 14.65 -1.52 -28.89
N THR A 11 13.51 -0.82 -28.97
CA THR A 11 13.41 0.57 -28.47
C THR A 11 13.58 0.64 -26.95
N ILE A 12 13.09 -0.37 -26.21
CA ILE A 12 13.30 -0.48 -24.77
C ILE A 12 14.79 -0.70 -24.45
N LYS A 13 15.49 -1.53 -25.22
CA LYS A 13 16.94 -1.75 -25.02
C LYS A 13 17.76 -0.48 -25.25
N SER A 14 17.47 0.24 -26.33
CA SER A 14 18.13 1.52 -26.62
C SER A 14 17.82 2.55 -25.54
N PHE A 15 16.56 2.67 -25.10
CA PHE A 15 16.20 3.51 -23.96
C PHE A 15 17.01 3.19 -22.69
N LEU A 16 17.09 1.92 -22.30
CA LEU A 16 17.81 1.51 -21.09
C LEU A 16 19.33 1.78 -21.16
N ALA A 17 19.92 1.77 -22.35
CA ALA A 17 21.35 1.98 -22.54
C ALA A 17 21.73 3.45 -22.76
N GLU A 18 20.91 4.20 -23.51
CA GLU A 18 21.25 5.55 -24.00
C GLU A 18 20.68 6.68 -23.13
N PHE A 19 19.66 6.42 -22.32
CA PHE A 19 18.99 7.46 -21.55
C PHE A 19 19.90 8.06 -20.46
N TYR A 20 20.03 9.38 -20.45
CA TYR A 20 20.75 10.15 -19.45
C TYR A 20 19.94 11.36 -18.98
N ARG A 21 20.10 11.73 -17.71
CA ARG A 21 19.67 13.04 -17.19
C ARG A 21 20.88 13.96 -17.13
N GLU A 22 20.71 15.21 -17.55
CA GLU A 22 21.72 16.25 -17.37
C GLU A 22 21.56 16.81 -15.94
N GLU A 23 22.59 16.65 -15.10
CA GLU A 23 22.64 17.32 -13.80
C GLU A 23 23.10 18.78 -13.98
N ASP A 24 22.78 19.65 -13.02
CA ASP A 24 23.13 21.09 -13.05
C ASP A 24 24.64 21.35 -13.24
N ASP A 25 25.48 20.35 -12.90
CA ASP A 25 26.93 20.35 -13.10
C ASP A 25 27.38 20.01 -14.54
N GLY A 26 26.45 19.83 -15.49
CA GLY A 26 26.74 19.47 -16.90
C GLY A 26 27.23 18.03 -17.10
N LYS A 27 27.20 17.19 -16.07
CA LYS A 27 27.54 15.77 -16.16
C LYS A 27 26.33 14.97 -16.63
N LYS A 28 26.55 14.10 -17.63
CA LYS A 28 25.54 13.15 -18.08
C LYS A 28 25.44 11.99 -17.10
N ASN A 29 24.29 11.87 -16.44
CA ASN A 29 24.01 10.79 -15.50
C ASN A 29 23.11 9.74 -16.17
N PHE A 30 23.68 8.57 -16.50
CA PHE A 30 22.92 7.41 -17.00
C PHE A 30 22.22 6.69 -15.84
N VAL A 31 20.99 7.11 -15.53
CA VAL A 31 20.22 6.63 -14.38
C VAL A 31 19.98 5.11 -14.46
N TYR A 32 19.50 4.63 -15.60
CA TYR A 32 19.14 3.21 -15.77
C TYR A 32 20.36 2.30 -15.91
N ALA A 33 21.41 2.72 -16.62
CA ALA A 33 22.65 1.96 -16.69
C ALA A 33 23.26 1.75 -15.31
N ARG A 34 23.32 2.80 -14.47
CA ARG A 34 23.79 2.68 -13.07
C ARG A 34 22.94 1.71 -12.24
N GLN A 35 21.61 1.73 -12.40
CA GLN A 35 20.73 0.77 -11.74
C GLN A 35 20.97 -0.67 -12.22
N ILE A 36 21.14 -0.88 -13.53
CA ILE A 36 21.45 -2.20 -14.11
C ILE A 36 22.80 -2.71 -13.59
N THR A 37 23.84 -1.86 -13.51
CA THR A 37 25.14 -2.23 -12.91
C THR A 37 24.99 -2.64 -11.44
N LYS A 38 24.18 -1.93 -10.65
CA LYS A 38 23.88 -2.30 -9.26
C LYS A 38 23.15 -3.65 -9.15
N ILE A 39 22.26 -3.95 -10.10
CA ILE A 39 21.57 -5.24 -10.18
C ILE A 39 22.56 -6.35 -10.58
N ALA A 40 23.44 -6.10 -11.55
CA ALA A 40 24.50 -7.03 -11.96
C ALA A 40 25.43 -7.38 -10.80
N HIS A 41 25.71 -6.41 -9.92
CA HIS A 41 26.50 -6.60 -8.70
C HIS A 41 25.70 -7.17 -7.51
N ARG A 42 24.40 -7.47 -7.68
CA ARG A 42 23.49 -7.94 -6.61
C ARG A 42 23.41 -6.99 -5.40
N GLU A 43 23.56 -5.68 -5.64
CA GLU A 43 23.35 -4.65 -4.62
C GLU A 43 21.89 -4.19 -4.56
N GLN A 44 21.22 -4.18 -5.71
CA GLN A 44 19.83 -3.76 -5.88
C GLN A 44 18.99 -4.90 -6.45
N ILE A 45 17.77 -5.07 -5.91
CA ILE A 45 16.82 -6.13 -6.30
C ILE A 45 15.61 -5.51 -7.03
N GLN A 46 15.11 -4.36 -6.59
CA GLN A 46 14.07 -3.63 -7.30
C GLN A 46 14.63 -2.63 -8.33
N LEU A 47 14.11 -2.64 -9.56
CA LEU A 47 14.34 -1.59 -10.55
C LEU A 47 13.04 -0.82 -10.78
N THR A 48 13.06 0.49 -10.56
CA THR A 48 11.89 1.36 -10.78
C THR A 48 12.10 2.15 -12.05
N ILE A 49 11.18 2.01 -13.01
CA ILE A 49 11.16 2.75 -14.26
C ILE A 49 10.18 3.91 -14.12
N ASP A 50 10.67 5.13 -14.30
CA ASP A 50 9.85 6.33 -14.26
C ASP A 50 9.22 6.53 -15.64
N LEU A 51 7.88 6.58 -15.69
CA LEU A 51 7.18 6.82 -16.96
C LEU A 51 7.45 8.23 -17.51
N ASP A 52 7.79 9.22 -16.67
CA ASP A 52 8.18 10.56 -17.13
C ASP A 52 9.43 10.53 -18.01
N ASP A 53 10.40 9.67 -17.67
CA ASP A 53 11.60 9.48 -18.49
C ASP A 53 11.24 8.86 -19.84
N LEU A 54 10.31 7.90 -19.85
CA LEU A 54 9.82 7.29 -21.09
C LEU A 54 9.06 8.30 -21.96
N VAL A 55 8.25 9.18 -21.37
CA VAL A 55 7.56 10.26 -22.10
C VAL A 55 8.58 11.19 -22.77
N SER A 56 9.66 11.56 -22.06
CA SER A 56 10.71 12.41 -22.61
C SER A 56 11.49 11.77 -23.77
N TYR A 57 11.64 10.45 -23.76
CA TYR A 57 12.30 9.72 -24.84
C TYR A 57 11.35 9.44 -26.02
N ARG A 58 10.21 8.80 -25.75
CA ARG A 58 9.17 8.46 -26.72
C ARG A 58 7.79 8.36 -26.07
N ASP A 59 6.93 9.34 -26.35
CA ASP A 59 5.57 9.42 -25.83
C ASP A 59 4.69 8.21 -26.21
N GLU A 60 4.76 7.75 -27.47
CA GLU A 60 3.96 6.62 -27.94
C GLU A 60 4.18 5.33 -27.14
N LEU A 61 5.43 5.11 -26.68
CA LEU A 61 5.80 3.96 -25.86
C LEU A 61 5.26 4.12 -24.44
N ALA A 62 5.31 5.32 -23.87
CA ALA A 62 4.76 5.60 -22.55
C ALA A 62 3.24 5.34 -22.51
N GLU A 63 2.49 5.81 -23.51
CA GLU A 63 1.05 5.49 -23.63
C GLU A 63 0.80 3.98 -23.79
N ALA A 64 1.66 3.28 -24.53
CA ALA A 64 1.58 1.83 -24.69
C ALA A 64 1.75 1.08 -23.36
N VAL A 65 2.76 1.50 -22.59
CA VAL A 65 3.06 0.95 -21.27
C VAL A 65 1.90 1.22 -20.31
N GLN A 66 1.30 2.41 -20.35
CA GLN A 66 0.12 2.71 -19.54
C GLN A 66 -1.10 1.86 -19.93
N ALA A 67 -1.30 1.58 -21.22
CA ALA A 67 -2.44 0.81 -21.71
C ALA A 67 -2.34 -0.70 -21.40
N ASN A 68 -1.13 -1.28 -21.47
CA ASN A 68 -0.90 -2.72 -21.24
C ASN A 68 0.36 -2.99 -20.40
N ALA A 69 0.34 -2.47 -19.17
CA ALA A 69 1.51 -2.47 -18.29
C ALA A 69 2.05 -3.88 -18.01
N ARG A 70 1.18 -4.89 -17.83
CA ARG A 70 1.62 -6.26 -17.49
C ARG A 70 2.55 -6.87 -18.54
N ARG A 71 2.26 -6.64 -19.82
CA ARG A 71 3.09 -7.17 -20.92
C ARG A 71 4.40 -6.41 -21.02
N TYR A 72 4.37 -5.09 -20.92
CA TYR A 72 5.58 -4.27 -20.97
C TYR A 72 6.51 -4.53 -19.78
N VAL A 73 6.00 -4.76 -18.57
CA VAL A 73 6.83 -5.18 -17.41
C VAL A 73 7.61 -6.46 -17.72
N LYS A 74 6.98 -7.45 -18.38
CA LYS A 74 7.68 -8.67 -18.81
C LYS A 74 8.74 -8.35 -19.87
N MET A 75 8.44 -7.47 -20.83
CA MET A 75 9.39 -7.06 -21.87
C MET A 75 10.60 -6.30 -21.31
N PHE A 76 10.39 -5.36 -20.39
CA PHE A 76 11.46 -4.69 -19.66
C PHE A 76 12.30 -5.70 -18.89
N SER A 77 11.66 -6.64 -18.18
CA SER A 77 12.36 -7.70 -17.48
C SER A 77 13.21 -8.57 -18.43
N ASP A 78 12.70 -8.94 -19.60
CA ASP A 78 13.44 -9.74 -20.59
C ASP A 78 14.59 -8.94 -21.24
N ALA A 79 14.36 -7.65 -21.56
CA ALA A 79 15.37 -6.76 -22.12
C ALA A 79 16.53 -6.51 -21.15
N ILE A 80 16.24 -6.27 -19.87
CA ILE A 80 17.27 -6.10 -18.84
C ILE A 80 18.09 -7.39 -18.71
N PHE A 81 17.45 -8.56 -18.76
CA PHE A 81 18.16 -9.84 -18.63
C PHE A 81 19.19 -10.06 -19.74
N GLU A 82 18.85 -9.65 -20.97
CA GLU A 82 19.77 -9.70 -22.12
C GLU A 82 20.91 -8.67 -22.03
N LEU A 83 20.69 -7.53 -21.36
CA LEU A 83 21.69 -6.49 -21.15
C LEU A 83 22.63 -6.79 -19.96
N LEU A 84 22.20 -7.57 -18.96
CA LEU A 84 23.01 -7.84 -17.76
C LEU A 84 24.47 -8.26 -18.02
N PRO A 85 24.79 -9.13 -19.01
CA PRO A 85 26.17 -9.56 -19.25
C PRO A 85 27.12 -8.42 -19.63
N SER A 86 26.65 -7.36 -20.31
CA SER A 86 27.51 -6.25 -20.75
C SER A 86 27.88 -5.30 -19.61
N TYR A 87 27.10 -5.27 -18.53
CA TYR A 87 27.29 -4.39 -17.37
C TYR A 87 27.92 -5.10 -16.16
N LYS A 88 28.36 -6.35 -16.33
CA LYS A 88 29.02 -7.12 -15.27
C LYS A 88 30.50 -6.73 -15.18
N GLU A 89 30.83 -5.79 -14.30
CA GLU A 89 32.22 -5.34 -14.10
C GLU A 89 33.01 -6.27 -13.16
N ARG A 90 32.33 -6.89 -12.19
CA ARG A 90 32.91 -7.84 -11.23
C ARG A 90 31.99 -9.04 -11.00
N ASP A 91 32.57 -10.14 -10.55
CA ASP A 91 31.79 -11.30 -10.16
C ASP A 91 30.98 -11.01 -8.88
N PRO A 92 29.67 -11.29 -8.88
CA PRO A 92 28.83 -11.01 -7.73
C PRO A 92 29.18 -11.97 -6.59
N VAL A 93 29.25 -11.44 -5.37
CA VAL A 93 29.36 -12.28 -4.18
C VAL A 93 28.04 -13.03 -3.97
N CYS A 94 28.11 -14.34 -3.76
CA CYS A 94 26.93 -15.15 -3.44
C CYS A 94 26.39 -14.78 -2.07
N LYS A 95 25.26 -14.06 -2.04
CA LYS A 95 24.56 -13.67 -0.81
C LYS A 95 23.53 -14.71 -0.36
N ASP A 96 22.94 -15.44 -1.31
CA ASP A 96 21.82 -16.35 -1.08
C ASP A 96 22.17 -17.78 -1.48
N THR A 97 21.63 -18.75 -0.75
CA THR A 97 21.74 -20.19 -1.03
C THR A 97 21.24 -20.54 -2.43
N LEU A 98 20.17 -19.89 -2.91
CA LEU A 98 19.62 -20.16 -4.24
C LEU A 98 20.58 -19.72 -5.36
N ASP A 99 21.49 -18.76 -5.12
CA ASP A 99 22.52 -18.38 -6.12
C ASP A 99 23.54 -19.48 -6.28
N ILE A 100 23.97 -20.08 -5.15
CA ILE A 100 24.89 -21.22 -5.14
C ILE A 100 24.25 -22.40 -5.88
N PHE A 101 22.96 -22.66 -5.67
CA PHE A 101 22.25 -23.70 -6.40
C PHE A 101 22.16 -23.41 -7.90
N ILE A 102 21.89 -22.17 -8.30
CA ILE A 102 21.86 -21.78 -9.73
C ILE A 102 23.24 -21.92 -10.36
N GLU A 103 24.30 -21.43 -9.72
CA GLU A 103 25.67 -21.55 -10.24
C GLU A 103 26.10 -23.02 -10.35
N HIS A 104 25.81 -23.83 -9.33
CA HIS A 104 26.07 -25.26 -9.37
C HIS A 104 25.31 -25.94 -10.52
N ARG A 105 24.06 -25.56 -10.77
CA ARG A 105 23.25 -26.04 -11.91
C ARG A 105 23.84 -25.62 -13.25
N LEU A 106 24.22 -24.36 -13.41
CA LEU A 106 24.84 -23.85 -14.64
C LEU A 106 26.18 -24.55 -14.91
N MET A 107 26.99 -24.79 -13.86
CA MET A 107 28.25 -25.53 -13.98
C MET A 107 28.02 -27.00 -14.33
N MET A 108 27.08 -27.68 -13.66
CA MET A 108 26.74 -29.07 -13.97
C MET A 108 26.20 -29.21 -15.40
N GLN A 109 25.30 -28.31 -15.81
CA GLN A 109 24.77 -28.26 -17.17
C GLN A 109 25.87 -28.05 -18.20
N SER A 110 26.84 -27.17 -17.91
CA SER A 110 27.99 -26.93 -18.81
C SER A 110 28.94 -28.13 -18.92
N ARG A 111 29.08 -28.92 -17.85
CA ARG A 111 29.94 -30.13 -17.81
C ARG A 111 29.32 -31.34 -18.50
N LEU A 112 28.01 -31.52 -18.36
CA LEU A 112 27.26 -32.64 -18.94
C LEU A 112 26.99 -32.46 -20.44
N HIS A 113 27.23 -31.28 -21.00
CA HIS A 113 26.88 -30.95 -22.37
C HIS A 113 28.01 -31.23 -23.36
N ASN A 114 27.75 -32.12 -24.32
CA ASN A 114 28.50 -32.19 -25.58
C ASN A 114 27.90 -31.18 -26.58
N PRO A 115 28.71 -30.37 -27.31
CA PRO A 115 28.21 -29.35 -28.24
C PRO A 115 27.33 -29.87 -29.40
N ASN A 116 27.21 -31.19 -29.59
CA ASN A 116 26.41 -31.80 -30.65
C ASN A 116 24.99 -32.24 -30.21
N ASP A 117 24.65 -32.26 -28.91
CA ASP A 117 23.31 -32.66 -28.48
C ASP A 117 22.33 -31.48 -28.53
N ALA A 118 21.22 -31.66 -29.24
CA ALA A 118 20.13 -30.69 -29.28
C ALA A 118 19.56 -30.51 -27.87
N ARG A 119 19.50 -29.26 -27.39
CA ARG A 119 18.90 -28.96 -26.08
C ARG A 119 17.45 -29.41 -26.06
N ASP A 120 17.10 -30.29 -25.13
CA ASP A 120 15.71 -30.49 -24.74
C ASP A 120 15.15 -29.18 -24.20
N ALA A 121 14.37 -28.47 -25.03
CA ALA A 121 13.75 -27.20 -24.66
C ALA A 121 12.87 -27.30 -23.39
N ARG A 122 12.47 -28.53 -23.01
CA ARG A 122 11.64 -28.82 -21.83
C ARG A 122 12.41 -28.80 -20.50
N ASN A 123 13.71 -29.08 -20.51
CA ASN A 123 14.55 -29.06 -19.32
C ASN A 123 15.42 -27.80 -19.25
N ALA A 124 15.21 -26.84 -20.15
CA ALA A 124 15.88 -25.55 -20.10
C ALA A 124 15.49 -24.79 -18.83
N ILE A 125 16.48 -24.25 -18.14
CA ILE A 125 16.27 -23.44 -16.94
C ILE A 125 15.46 -22.20 -17.36
N PRO A 126 14.24 -22.00 -16.83
CA PRO A 126 13.45 -20.84 -17.20
C PRO A 126 14.13 -19.57 -16.70
N MET A 127 14.10 -18.51 -17.53
CA MET A 127 14.69 -17.21 -17.17
C MET A 127 14.14 -16.66 -15.85
N GLU A 128 12.88 -16.99 -15.52
CA GLU A 128 12.21 -16.57 -14.30
C GLU A 128 12.86 -17.13 -13.02
N LEU A 129 13.55 -18.28 -13.12
CA LEU A 129 14.34 -18.85 -12.03
C LEU A 129 15.65 -18.08 -11.82
N VAL A 130 16.30 -17.64 -12.90
CA VAL A 130 17.60 -16.93 -12.86
C VAL A 130 17.44 -15.45 -12.54
N LYS A 131 16.30 -14.85 -12.90
CA LYS A 131 16.00 -13.44 -12.61
C LYS A 131 16.02 -13.18 -11.09
N ARG A 132 16.90 -12.28 -10.65
CA ARG A 132 17.04 -11.86 -9.24
C ARG A 132 16.51 -10.46 -8.95
N TYR A 133 15.87 -9.84 -9.92
CA TYR A 133 15.31 -8.51 -9.78
C TYR A 133 13.84 -8.49 -10.19
N ASP A 134 13.13 -7.55 -9.59
CA ASP A 134 11.76 -7.21 -9.95
C ASP A 134 11.74 -5.82 -10.60
N VAL A 135 10.88 -5.64 -11.60
CA VAL A 135 10.73 -4.37 -12.31
C VAL A 135 9.41 -3.75 -11.89
N TYR A 136 9.48 -2.51 -11.41
CA TYR A 136 8.34 -1.71 -11.02
C TYR A 136 8.20 -0.48 -11.93
N LEU A 137 6.96 -0.07 -12.17
CA LEU A 137 6.64 1.12 -12.94
C LEU A 137 6.21 2.22 -11.97
N LYS A 138 6.77 3.42 -12.12
CA LYS A 138 6.28 4.64 -11.48
C LYS A 138 5.43 5.39 -12.50
N ALA A 139 4.18 5.65 -12.14
CA ALA A 139 3.28 6.44 -12.96
C ALA A 139 3.83 7.86 -13.18
N PRO A 140 3.49 8.51 -14.31
CA PRO A 140 4.00 9.85 -14.59
C PRO A 140 3.46 10.85 -13.57
N SER A 141 4.22 11.90 -13.27
CA SER A 141 3.81 12.94 -12.31
C SER A 141 2.52 13.66 -12.72
N ALA A 142 2.21 13.71 -14.03
CA ALA A 142 0.96 14.26 -14.54
C ALA A 142 -0.29 13.41 -14.22
N SER A 143 -0.11 12.14 -13.82
CA SER A 143 -1.25 11.25 -13.55
C SER A 143 -1.87 11.56 -12.19
N LYS A 144 -3.15 11.94 -12.21
CA LYS A 144 -3.91 12.16 -10.99
C LYS A 144 -4.31 10.83 -10.35
N ALA A 145 -4.27 10.78 -9.02
CA ALA A 145 -4.80 9.65 -8.28
C ALA A 145 -6.31 9.51 -8.51
N ALA A 146 -6.74 8.40 -9.08
CA ALA A 146 -8.14 8.06 -9.26
C ALA A 146 -8.74 7.59 -7.93
N SER A 147 -10.04 7.88 -7.74
CA SER A 147 -10.80 7.26 -6.67
C SER A 147 -11.03 5.78 -6.99
N ILE A 148 -11.15 4.92 -5.97
CA ILE A 148 -11.46 3.48 -6.18
C ILE A 148 -12.79 3.33 -6.94
N ARG A 149 -13.73 4.27 -6.78
CA ARG A 149 -15.04 4.27 -7.43
C ARG A 149 -14.95 4.45 -8.94
N ASP A 150 -14.02 5.27 -9.39
CA ASP A 150 -13.84 5.62 -10.79
C ASP A 150 -13.14 4.49 -11.56
N VAL A 151 -12.51 3.54 -10.86
CA VAL A 151 -11.89 2.35 -11.46
C VAL A 151 -12.98 1.41 -11.99
N LYS A 152 -13.32 1.61 -13.26
CA LYS A 152 -14.27 0.80 -14.05
C LYS A 152 -13.56 -0.19 -14.96
N ALA A 153 -14.34 -0.94 -15.74
CA ALA A 153 -13.86 -1.93 -16.71
C ALA A 153 -12.86 -1.37 -17.75
N GLU A 154 -12.92 -0.07 -18.06
CA GLU A 154 -11.99 0.60 -18.99
C GLU A 154 -10.54 0.64 -18.50
N HIS A 155 -10.32 0.40 -17.20
CA HIS A 155 -9.01 0.42 -16.58
C HIS A 155 -8.36 -0.97 -16.48
N ILE A 156 -9.02 -2.03 -16.97
CA ILE A 156 -8.46 -3.37 -16.97
C ILE A 156 -7.18 -3.41 -17.83
N GLY A 157 -6.08 -3.87 -17.22
CA GLY A 157 -4.77 -3.98 -17.84
C GLY A 157 -3.97 -2.68 -17.86
N LYS A 158 -4.57 -1.55 -17.46
CA LYS A 158 -3.91 -0.24 -17.41
C LYS A 158 -3.13 -0.05 -16.11
N LEU A 159 -2.10 0.79 -16.15
CA LEU A 159 -1.45 1.31 -14.95
C LEU A 159 -2.33 2.40 -14.33
N VAL A 160 -2.78 2.19 -13.10
CA VAL A 160 -3.67 3.10 -12.38
C VAL A 160 -3.04 3.48 -11.05
N THR A 161 -3.15 4.76 -10.71
CA THR A 161 -2.80 5.33 -9.42
C THR A 161 -4.07 5.49 -8.60
N VAL A 162 -4.17 4.78 -7.48
CA VAL A 162 -5.34 4.81 -6.59
C VAL A 162 -4.94 5.34 -5.23
N ARG A 163 -5.72 6.28 -4.70
CA ARG A 163 -5.58 6.76 -3.32
C ARG A 163 -6.61 6.08 -2.42
N GLY A 164 -6.18 5.62 -1.25
CA GLY A 164 -7.08 5.02 -0.27
C GLY A 164 -6.45 4.90 1.11
N ILE A 165 -7.26 4.45 2.07
CA ILE A 165 -6.82 4.15 3.44
C ILE A 165 -6.68 2.64 3.55
N VAL A 166 -5.57 2.18 4.12
CA VAL A 166 -5.38 0.76 4.37
C VAL A 166 -6.24 0.31 5.54
N THR A 167 -7.20 -0.56 5.30
CA THR A 167 -8.07 -1.10 6.37
C THR A 167 -7.51 -2.38 6.95
N ARG A 168 -6.93 -3.22 6.09
CA ARG A 168 -6.55 -4.58 6.43
C ARG A 168 -5.21 -4.95 5.77
N CYS A 169 -4.26 -5.40 6.57
CA CYS A 169 -2.97 -5.95 6.10
C CYS A 169 -2.81 -7.39 6.56
N THR A 170 -2.44 -8.30 5.65
CA THR A 170 -2.01 -9.66 6.01
C THR A 170 -0.51 -9.69 6.33
N GLU A 171 -0.06 -10.76 6.98
CA GLU A 171 1.36 -11.03 7.16
C GLU A 171 2.02 -11.46 5.83
N VAL A 172 3.35 -11.31 5.74
CA VAL A 172 4.10 -11.67 4.53
C VAL A 172 4.24 -13.17 4.42
N LYS A 173 3.83 -13.72 3.27
CA LYS A 173 3.92 -15.15 2.95
C LYS A 173 4.87 -15.39 1.77
N PRO A 174 5.56 -16.54 1.71
CA PRO A 174 6.30 -16.93 0.52
C PRO A 174 5.34 -17.44 -0.57
N MET A 175 5.26 -16.75 -1.70
CA MET A 175 4.57 -17.21 -2.91
C MET A 175 5.57 -17.87 -3.85
N MET A 176 5.29 -19.10 -4.28
CA MET A 176 6.14 -19.81 -5.22
C MET A 176 5.93 -19.29 -6.65
N THR A 177 7.03 -18.99 -7.35
CA THR A 177 7.00 -18.54 -8.76
C THR A 177 7.47 -19.63 -9.72
N VAL A 178 8.51 -20.39 -9.32
CA VAL A 178 9.00 -21.53 -10.10
C VAL A 178 9.15 -22.72 -9.16
N ALA A 179 8.42 -23.79 -9.44
CA ALA A 179 8.53 -25.06 -8.78
C ALA A 179 9.58 -25.92 -9.49
N THR A 180 10.55 -26.45 -8.74
CA THR A 180 11.56 -27.35 -9.29
C THR A 180 11.31 -28.75 -8.75
N TYR A 181 11.18 -29.73 -9.64
CA TYR A 181 11.00 -31.12 -9.28
C TYR A 181 12.19 -31.95 -9.72
N THR A 182 12.59 -32.89 -8.88
CA THR A 182 13.67 -33.83 -9.11
C THR A 182 13.09 -35.24 -9.26
N CYS A 183 13.58 -35.99 -10.25
CA CYS A 183 13.16 -37.37 -10.45
C CYS A 183 14.01 -38.35 -9.62
N ASP A 184 13.38 -39.29 -8.92
CA ASP A 184 14.09 -40.30 -8.12
C ASP A 184 14.98 -41.25 -8.95
N ARG A 185 14.63 -41.50 -10.22
CA ARG A 185 15.31 -42.50 -11.06
C ARG A 185 16.36 -41.88 -11.98
N CYS A 186 15.98 -40.87 -12.77
CA CYS A 186 16.91 -40.24 -13.71
C CYS A 186 17.66 -39.04 -13.14
N GLY A 187 17.28 -38.53 -11.95
CA GLY A 187 17.92 -37.35 -11.36
C GLY A 187 17.68 -36.05 -12.12
N SER A 188 16.92 -36.06 -13.22
CA SER A 188 16.65 -34.85 -14.00
C SER A 188 15.78 -33.87 -13.22
N GLU A 189 16.18 -32.60 -13.22
CA GLU A 189 15.36 -31.50 -12.70
C GLU A 189 14.35 -31.04 -13.78
N THR A 190 13.13 -30.75 -13.36
CA THR A 190 12.09 -30.17 -14.21
C THR A 190 11.53 -28.92 -13.56
N TYR A 191 11.29 -27.89 -14.36
CA TYR A 191 10.89 -26.58 -13.89
C TYR A 191 9.47 -26.25 -14.35
N GLN A 192 8.58 -25.99 -13.39
CA GLN A 192 7.20 -25.59 -13.66
C GLN A 192 7.00 -24.15 -13.18
N PRO A 193 6.85 -23.15 -14.08
CA PRO A 193 6.49 -21.80 -13.68
C PRO A 193 5.03 -21.77 -13.21
N VAL A 194 4.79 -21.12 -12.07
CA VAL A 194 3.47 -21.02 -11.43
C VAL A 194 3.05 -19.56 -11.43
N ALA A 195 2.10 -19.21 -12.30
CA ALA A 195 1.54 -17.86 -12.37
C ALA A 195 0.22 -17.69 -11.61
N ALA A 196 -0.51 -18.79 -11.39
CA ALA A 196 -1.82 -18.80 -10.73
C ALA A 196 -1.70 -19.10 -9.23
N MET A 197 -2.70 -18.70 -8.45
CA MET A 197 -2.76 -19.00 -7.01
C MET A 197 -2.96 -20.49 -6.70
N SER A 198 -3.47 -21.26 -7.67
CA SER A 198 -3.62 -22.70 -7.58
C SER A 198 -2.95 -23.35 -8.78
N PHE A 199 -2.21 -24.42 -8.56
CA PHE A 199 -1.58 -25.20 -9.61
C PHE A 199 -1.55 -26.68 -9.22
N LYS A 200 -1.50 -27.55 -10.23
CA LYS A 200 -1.33 -28.98 -10.03
C LYS A 200 0.15 -29.34 -10.19
N PRO A 201 0.77 -30.00 -9.19
CA PRO A 201 2.15 -30.46 -9.33
C PRO A 201 2.25 -31.54 -10.40
N THR A 202 3.37 -31.52 -11.13
CA THR A 202 3.68 -32.57 -12.11
C THR A 202 4.26 -33.78 -11.38
N VAL A 203 3.64 -34.95 -11.53
CA VAL A 203 4.01 -36.18 -10.81
C VAL A 203 4.90 -37.09 -11.66
N ASP A 204 4.66 -37.11 -12.97
CA ASP A 204 5.36 -37.98 -13.91
C ASP A 204 6.52 -37.23 -14.56
N CYS A 205 7.68 -37.90 -14.65
CA CYS A 205 8.87 -37.30 -15.25
C CYS A 205 8.74 -37.16 -16.78
N PRO A 206 8.82 -35.94 -17.36
CA PRO A 206 8.80 -35.70 -18.80
C PRO A 206 10.15 -35.95 -19.50
N SER A 207 11.21 -36.33 -18.78
CA SER A 207 12.56 -36.49 -19.35
C SER A 207 12.63 -37.63 -20.36
N GLU A 208 13.48 -37.47 -21.39
CA GLU A 208 13.64 -38.49 -22.42
C GLU A 208 14.20 -39.79 -21.86
N ASP A 209 15.13 -39.73 -20.89
CA ASP A 209 15.68 -40.91 -20.21
C ASP A 209 14.59 -41.76 -19.54
N CYS A 210 13.64 -41.14 -18.84
CA CYS A 210 12.54 -41.85 -18.22
C CYS A 210 11.48 -42.32 -19.21
N ARG A 211 11.29 -41.58 -20.32
CA ARG A 211 10.36 -41.93 -21.40
C ARG A 211 10.85 -43.13 -22.20
N VAL A 212 12.12 -43.13 -22.60
CA VAL A 212 12.75 -44.21 -23.39
C VAL A 212 12.86 -45.48 -22.55
N ASN A 213 13.33 -45.36 -21.30
CA ASN A 213 13.50 -46.53 -20.43
C ASN A 213 12.20 -47.03 -19.79
N ARG A 214 11.05 -46.35 -20.03
CA ARG A 214 9.74 -46.61 -19.39
C ARG A 214 9.84 -46.81 -17.87
N ALA A 215 10.80 -46.12 -17.25
CA ALA A 215 11.14 -46.32 -15.85
C ALA A 215 10.08 -45.72 -14.91
N GLY A 216 9.21 -44.81 -15.40
CA GLY A 216 8.11 -44.25 -14.61
C GLY A 216 8.59 -43.61 -13.30
N GLY A 217 9.64 -42.79 -13.37
CA GLY A 217 10.18 -42.11 -12.21
C GLY A 217 9.21 -41.06 -11.66
N ARG A 218 9.01 -41.05 -10.35
CA ARG A 218 8.19 -40.04 -9.66
C ARG A 218 9.01 -38.76 -9.45
N LEU A 219 8.33 -37.63 -9.61
CA LEU A 219 8.86 -36.31 -9.34
C LEU A 219 8.53 -35.90 -7.91
N TYR A 220 9.53 -35.45 -7.15
CA TYR A 220 9.33 -34.80 -5.86
C TYR A 220 9.74 -33.33 -5.93
N LEU A 221 8.99 -32.47 -5.24
CA LEU A 221 9.24 -31.03 -5.21
C LEU A 221 10.45 -30.73 -4.31
N GLN A 222 11.44 -30.02 -4.84
CA GLN A 222 12.59 -29.58 -4.08
C GLN A 222 12.47 -28.09 -3.74
N THR A 223 12.17 -27.79 -2.47
CA THR A 223 11.99 -26.40 -1.98
C THR A 223 13.25 -25.54 -2.10
N ARG A 224 14.43 -26.11 -1.86
CA ARG A 224 15.72 -25.40 -2.00
C ARG A 224 16.01 -24.97 -3.44
N GLY A 225 15.48 -25.74 -4.39
CA GLY A 225 15.65 -25.53 -5.82
C GLY A 225 14.60 -24.63 -6.45
N SER A 226 13.51 -24.34 -5.73
CA SER A 226 12.37 -23.53 -6.18
C SER A 226 12.53 -22.07 -5.75
N LYS A 227 11.94 -21.16 -6.54
CA LYS A 227 11.99 -19.72 -6.26
C LYS A 227 10.72 -19.27 -5.55
N PHE A 228 10.90 -18.63 -4.40
CA PHE A 228 9.84 -17.98 -3.63
C PHE A 228 10.00 -16.47 -3.67
N VAL A 229 8.87 -15.76 -3.74
CA VAL A 229 8.78 -14.30 -3.70
C VAL A 229 7.89 -13.92 -2.52
N LYS A 230 8.22 -12.82 -1.85
CA LYS A 230 7.37 -12.28 -0.77
C LYS A 230 6.02 -11.86 -1.35
N PHE A 231 4.94 -12.27 -0.70
CA PHE A 231 3.58 -11.94 -1.07
C PHE A 231 2.84 -11.40 0.13
N GLN A 232 2.09 -10.32 -0.07
CA GLN A 232 1.25 -9.73 0.95
C GLN A 232 -0.04 -9.25 0.30
N GLU A 233 -1.17 -9.52 0.94
CA GLU A 233 -2.47 -8.99 0.55
C GLU A 233 -2.82 -7.81 1.46
N VAL A 234 -3.17 -6.69 0.84
CA VAL A 234 -3.58 -5.46 1.51
C VAL A 234 -4.95 -5.05 0.97
N LYS A 235 -5.90 -4.72 1.84
CA LYS A 235 -7.17 -4.12 1.42
C LYS A 235 -7.15 -2.63 1.72
N ILE A 236 -7.48 -1.85 0.69
CA ILE A 236 -7.70 -0.42 0.82
C ILE A 236 -9.18 -0.11 0.74
N GLN A 237 -9.56 0.99 1.36
CA GLN A 237 -10.90 1.57 1.31
C GLN A 237 -10.83 2.98 0.69
N GLU A 238 -11.93 3.38 0.07
CA GLU A 238 -12.15 4.75 -0.39
C GLU A 238 -11.90 5.75 0.73
N HIS A 239 -11.29 6.88 0.36
CA HIS A 239 -11.20 8.02 1.25
C HIS A 239 -12.63 8.54 1.53
N SER A 240 -12.95 8.84 2.79
CA SER A 240 -14.26 9.34 3.24
C SER A 240 -14.75 10.51 2.39
N ASP A 241 -13.88 11.47 2.08
CA ASP A 241 -14.20 12.70 1.35
C ASP A 241 -14.72 12.44 -0.08
N GLN A 242 -14.34 11.32 -0.68
CA GLN A 242 -14.70 10.98 -2.06
C GLN A 242 -16.00 10.17 -2.13
N VAL A 243 -16.57 9.79 -1.00
CA VAL A 243 -17.78 8.96 -0.94
C VAL A 243 -19.02 9.86 -1.06
N PRO A 244 -19.86 9.66 -2.09
CA PRO A 244 -21.12 10.38 -2.20
C PRO A 244 -22.06 10.02 -1.03
N VAL A 245 -22.83 11.01 -0.57
CA VAL A 245 -23.79 10.85 0.53
C VAL A 245 -24.75 9.68 0.24
N GLY A 246 -24.89 8.78 1.21
CA GLY A 246 -25.79 7.62 1.13
C GLY A 246 -25.19 6.36 0.49
N HIS A 247 -23.94 6.41 0.00
CA HIS A 247 -23.23 5.22 -0.46
C HIS A 247 -22.26 4.68 0.58
N ILE A 248 -22.11 3.35 0.60
CA ILE A 248 -21.10 2.67 1.41
C ILE A 248 -19.74 2.80 0.70
N PRO A 249 -18.65 3.12 1.43
CA PRO A 249 -17.29 3.13 0.87
C PRO A 249 -16.92 1.77 0.30
N ARG A 250 -16.36 1.75 -0.92
CA ARG A 250 -15.90 0.50 -1.54
C ARG A 250 -14.50 0.15 -1.06
N SER A 251 -14.20 -1.15 -1.07
CA SER A 251 -12.87 -1.67 -0.81
C SER A 251 -12.28 -2.33 -2.05
N LEU A 252 -10.97 -2.27 -2.18
CA LEU A 252 -10.21 -2.86 -3.26
C LEU A 252 -9.05 -3.69 -2.69
N THR A 253 -8.86 -4.89 -3.24
CA THR A 253 -7.77 -5.78 -2.85
C THR A 253 -6.53 -5.48 -3.68
N ILE A 254 -5.40 -5.31 -3.00
CA ILE A 254 -4.08 -5.11 -3.57
C ILE A 254 -3.21 -6.31 -3.25
N MET A 255 -2.51 -6.79 -4.27
CA MET A 255 -1.48 -7.81 -4.13
C MET A 255 -0.11 -7.14 -4.24
N CYS A 256 0.64 -7.17 -3.14
CA CYS A 256 2.01 -6.69 -3.11
C CYS A 256 2.95 -7.88 -3.28
N ARG A 257 3.87 -7.78 -4.24
CA ARG A 257 4.87 -8.82 -4.55
C ARG A 257 6.28 -8.26 -4.43
N GLY A 258 7.19 -9.05 -3.89
CA GLY A 258 8.61 -8.71 -3.80
C GLY A 258 8.90 -7.68 -2.70
N GLU A 259 9.61 -6.61 -3.05
CA GLU A 259 10.09 -5.60 -2.10
C GLU A 259 9.04 -4.56 -1.70
N THR A 260 7.89 -4.53 -2.39
CA THR A 260 6.74 -3.67 -2.01
C THR A 260 5.98 -4.19 -0.80
N THR A 261 6.36 -5.36 -0.26
CA THR A 261 5.77 -5.91 0.96
C THR A 261 6.24 -5.15 2.21
N ARG A 262 5.37 -5.07 3.23
CA ARG A 262 5.57 -4.35 4.52
C ARG A 262 5.73 -2.83 4.43
N GLN A 263 5.37 -2.21 3.32
CA GLN A 263 5.46 -0.75 3.16
C GLN A 263 4.28 0.01 3.81
N ALA A 264 3.13 -0.64 3.99
CA ALA A 264 1.93 -0.02 4.53
C ALA A 264 1.38 -0.72 5.78
N GLN A 265 0.86 0.07 6.72
CA GLN A 265 0.19 -0.39 7.94
C GLN A 265 -1.30 -0.06 7.90
N PRO A 266 -2.17 -0.79 8.63
CA PRO A 266 -3.56 -0.40 8.80
C PRO A 266 -3.68 1.02 9.38
N GLY A 267 -4.53 1.85 8.78
CA GLY A 267 -4.70 3.27 9.10
C GLY A 267 -3.83 4.23 8.26
N ASP A 268 -2.84 3.72 7.52
CA ASP A 268 -2.02 4.58 6.66
C ASP A 268 -2.80 5.03 5.42
N HIS A 269 -2.72 6.33 5.09
CA HIS A 269 -3.17 6.84 3.80
C HIS A 269 -2.09 6.57 2.77
N VAL A 270 -2.47 5.83 1.73
CA VAL A 270 -1.53 5.36 0.71
C VAL A 270 -1.99 5.78 -0.68
N VAL A 271 -1.02 6.17 -1.49
CA VAL A 271 -1.17 6.26 -2.95
C VAL A 271 -0.45 5.06 -3.53
N ILE A 272 -1.22 4.20 -4.20
CA ILE A 272 -0.72 2.95 -4.76
C ILE A 272 -0.78 3.05 -6.27
N THR A 273 0.37 2.87 -6.90
CA THR A 273 0.48 2.69 -8.35
C THR A 273 0.53 1.21 -8.66
N GLY A 274 -0.37 0.74 -9.52
CA GLY A 274 -0.42 -0.68 -9.86
C GLY A 274 -1.20 -0.96 -11.13
N VAL A 275 -1.19 -2.23 -11.55
CA VAL A 275 -1.96 -2.69 -12.71
C VAL A 275 -3.25 -3.32 -12.24
N PHE A 276 -4.38 -2.83 -12.76
CA PHE A 276 -5.70 -3.36 -12.42
C PHE A 276 -6.01 -4.60 -13.25
N LEU A 277 -6.18 -5.75 -12.59
CA LEU A 277 -6.36 -7.06 -13.24
C LEU A 277 -7.53 -7.84 -12.63
N PRO A 278 -8.26 -8.63 -13.42
CA PRO A 278 -9.22 -9.59 -12.91
C PRO A 278 -8.54 -10.88 -12.45
N ILE A 279 -9.02 -11.47 -11.35
CA ILE A 279 -8.72 -12.85 -10.92
C ILE A 279 -9.91 -13.74 -11.25
N GLN A 280 -9.59 -14.86 -11.88
CA GLN A 280 -10.51 -15.98 -11.98
C GLN A 280 -10.25 -16.92 -10.80
N LYS A 281 -11.19 -16.97 -9.85
CA LYS A 281 -11.14 -17.96 -8.78
C LYS A 281 -11.51 -19.33 -9.36
N THR A 282 -10.54 -20.25 -9.37
CA THR A 282 -10.78 -21.65 -9.76
C THR A 282 -11.37 -22.40 -8.56
N GLY A 283 -12.71 -22.55 -8.51
CA GLY A 283 -13.44 -23.17 -7.39
C GLY A 283 -14.68 -23.94 -7.83
N PHE A 284 -15.61 -24.23 -6.90
CA PHE A 284 -16.85 -24.97 -7.17
C PHE A 284 -17.59 -24.40 -8.38
N ARG A 285 -17.51 -25.13 -9.51
CA ARG A 285 -18.00 -24.70 -10.83
C ARG A 285 -19.48 -24.31 -10.83
N ALA A 286 -20.30 -24.86 -9.94
CA ALA A 286 -21.73 -24.55 -9.88
C ALA A 286 -22.07 -23.13 -9.40
N VAL A 287 -21.23 -22.52 -8.54
CA VAL A 287 -21.46 -21.16 -7.99
C VAL A 287 -20.55 -20.13 -8.68
N VAL A 288 -19.40 -20.56 -9.17
CA VAL A 288 -18.35 -19.69 -9.75
C VAL A 288 -18.39 -19.65 -11.29
N SER A 289 -19.29 -20.39 -11.96
CA SER A 289 -19.45 -20.36 -13.43
C SER A 289 -20.06 -19.05 -13.98
N GLY A 290 -20.23 -18.01 -13.16
CA GLY A 290 -20.53 -16.67 -13.66
C GLY A 290 -19.30 -16.01 -14.27
N LEU A 291 -19.50 -15.11 -15.24
CA LEU A 291 -18.46 -14.19 -15.75
C LEU A 291 -18.02 -13.13 -14.72
N LEU A 292 -18.46 -13.27 -13.47
CA LEU A 292 -18.12 -12.37 -12.37
C LEU A 292 -16.67 -12.63 -11.93
N SER A 293 -15.77 -11.78 -12.39
CA SER A 293 -14.38 -11.79 -11.94
C SER A 293 -14.21 -10.84 -10.77
N GLU A 294 -13.56 -11.32 -9.71
CA GLU A 294 -13.07 -10.42 -8.67
C GLU A 294 -11.86 -9.66 -9.23
N THR A 295 -11.71 -8.40 -8.86
CA THR A 295 -10.62 -7.56 -9.35
C THR A 295 -9.61 -7.29 -8.26
N PHE A 296 -8.34 -7.17 -8.64
CA PHE A 296 -7.25 -6.79 -7.76
C PHE A 296 -6.30 -5.84 -8.47
N VAL A 297 -5.50 -5.11 -7.69
CA VAL A 297 -4.39 -4.31 -8.21
C VAL A 297 -3.09 -5.00 -7.87
N ASP A 298 -2.25 -5.26 -8.87
CA ASP A 298 -0.86 -5.69 -8.68
C ASP A 298 -0.01 -4.44 -8.40
N ALA A 299 0.46 -4.28 -7.17
CA ALA A 299 1.13 -3.06 -6.73
C ALA A 299 2.59 -3.00 -7.22
N HIS A 300 2.92 -1.90 -7.89
CA HIS A 300 4.29 -1.57 -8.27
C HIS A 300 4.96 -0.61 -7.30
N ARG A 301 4.23 0.41 -6.83
CA ARG A 301 4.77 1.41 -5.90
C ARG A 301 3.72 1.82 -4.89
N ILE A 302 4.10 1.84 -3.62
CA ILE A 302 3.26 2.28 -2.51
C ILE A 302 3.93 3.50 -1.89
N ILE A 303 3.21 4.62 -1.85
CA ILE A 303 3.68 5.85 -1.21
C ILE A 303 2.74 6.12 -0.04
N CYS A 304 3.29 6.14 1.17
CA CYS A 304 2.54 6.43 2.40
C CYS A 304 2.59 7.93 2.68
N LEU A 305 1.44 8.60 2.55
CA LEU A 305 1.31 10.05 2.75
C LEU A 305 1.53 10.46 4.22
N ASN A 306 1.43 9.54 5.18
CA ASN A 306 1.54 9.83 6.63
C ASN A 306 2.98 10.02 7.12
N LYS A 307 3.97 9.41 6.43
CA LYS A 307 5.36 9.23 6.90
C LYS A 307 6.39 9.96 6.05
N SER A 308 6.01 10.40 4.85
CA SER A 308 6.87 11.19 3.98
C SER A 308 6.41 12.63 4.04
N ASP A 309 7.26 13.50 4.58
CA ASP A 309 7.22 14.96 4.33
C ASP A 309 7.35 15.26 2.81
N ASP A 310 7.66 14.24 1.99
CA ASP A 310 7.81 14.32 0.53
C ASP A 310 6.52 14.05 -0.27
N GLY A 311 5.35 14.01 0.38
CA GLY A 311 4.09 14.03 -0.34
C GLY A 311 3.81 15.45 -0.84
N GLU A 312 4.29 15.77 -2.05
CA GLU A 312 3.99 16.96 -2.88
C GLU A 312 2.50 17.40 -2.81
N LEU A 313 2.09 17.97 -1.68
CA LEU A 313 1.14 19.05 -1.67
C LEU A 313 1.99 20.31 -1.72
N SER A 314 2.55 20.57 -2.90
CA SER A 314 2.81 21.93 -3.34
C SER A 314 1.47 22.67 -3.44
N ASN A 315 0.81 22.86 -2.30
CA ASN A 315 0.21 24.14 -2.02
C ASN A 315 1.38 25.02 -1.53
N GLU A 316 2.38 25.22 -2.40
CA GLU A 316 3.10 26.48 -2.31
C GLU A 316 2.01 27.53 -2.45
N LEU A 317 1.68 28.17 -1.33
CA LEU A 317 0.67 29.22 -1.29
C LEU A 317 0.95 30.14 -2.47
N THR A 318 -0.04 30.28 -3.34
CA THR A 318 0.11 31.20 -4.47
C THR A 318 0.42 32.59 -3.91
N GLN A 319 1.20 33.39 -4.63
CA GLN A 319 1.54 34.74 -4.17
C GLN A 319 0.27 35.57 -3.88
N GLU A 320 -0.82 35.29 -4.59
CA GLU A 320 -2.15 35.86 -4.35
C GLU A 320 -2.74 35.45 -2.99
N GLU A 321 -2.66 34.18 -2.60
CA GLU A 321 -3.09 33.71 -1.27
C GLU A 321 -2.26 34.35 -0.16
N LEU A 322 -0.94 34.50 -0.35
CA LEU A 322 -0.06 35.19 0.59
C LEU A 322 -0.45 36.65 0.81
N ASP A 323 -0.81 37.36 -0.26
CA ASP A 323 -1.29 38.75 -0.17
C ASP A 323 -2.66 38.85 0.51
N GLU A 324 -3.53 37.84 0.37
CA GLU A 324 -4.77 37.77 1.13
C GLU A 324 -4.55 37.46 2.62
N LEU A 325 -3.58 36.61 2.94
CA LEU A 325 -3.16 36.28 4.31
C LEU A 325 -2.55 37.49 5.03
N ALA A 326 -1.88 38.38 4.30
CA ALA A 326 -1.23 39.57 4.85
C ALA A 326 -2.20 40.71 5.25
N LYS A 327 -3.51 40.58 4.96
CA LYS A 327 -4.53 41.57 5.36
C LYS A 327 -4.79 41.51 6.87
N ASP A 328 -5.01 42.68 7.50
CA ASP A 328 -5.32 42.78 8.94
C ASP A 328 -6.60 42.02 9.33
N ASP A 329 -6.62 41.45 10.55
CA ASP A 329 -7.71 40.66 11.16
C ASP A 329 -8.00 39.25 10.59
N PHE A 330 -6.99 38.57 10.05
CA PHE A 330 -7.11 37.19 9.51
C PHE A 330 -7.66 36.16 10.52
N TYR A 331 -7.16 36.15 11.76
CA TYR A 331 -7.54 35.15 12.77
C TYR A 331 -9.03 35.18 13.11
N THR A 332 -9.58 36.39 13.31
CA THR A 332 -11.00 36.56 13.64
C THR A 332 -11.88 36.25 12.43
N ARG A 333 -11.40 36.57 11.23
CA ARG A 333 -12.10 36.30 9.97
C ARG A 333 -12.23 34.81 9.70
N ILE A 334 -11.15 34.01 9.81
CA ILE A 334 -11.26 32.55 9.64
C ILE A 334 -12.13 31.93 10.74
N ALA A 335 -11.99 32.40 11.99
CA ALA A 335 -12.82 31.90 13.08
C ALA A 335 -14.31 32.17 12.82
N SER A 336 -14.65 33.32 12.22
CA SER A 336 -16.02 33.65 11.83
C SER A 336 -16.52 32.84 10.62
N SER A 337 -15.62 32.44 9.70
CA SER A 337 -15.97 31.59 8.56
C SER A 337 -16.15 30.12 8.94
N LEU A 338 -15.69 29.70 10.11
CA LEU A 338 -15.98 28.38 10.65
C LEU A 338 -17.47 28.31 11.07
N ALA A 339 -18.25 27.44 10.40
CA ALA A 339 -19.69 27.27 10.64
C ALA A 339 -20.46 28.63 10.67
N PRO A 340 -20.57 29.35 9.53
CA PRO A 340 -21.19 30.67 9.49
C PRO A 340 -22.71 30.63 9.77
N GLU A 341 -23.33 29.45 9.67
CA GLU A 341 -24.75 29.22 9.99
C GLU A 341 -25.08 29.45 11.47
N ILE A 342 -24.08 29.35 12.35
CA ILE A 342 -24.25 29.54 13.80
C ILE A 342 -23.76 30.94 14.18
N TYR A 343 -24.68 31.78 14.66
CA TYR A 343 -24.36 33.11 15.18
C TYR A 343 -23.75 33.03 16.59
N GLY A 344 -22.71 33.83 16.84
CA GLY A 344 -22.04 33.91 18.15
C GLY A 344 -20.94 32.87 18.34
N HIS A 345 -20.60 32.60 19.62
CA HIS A 345 -19.57 31.64 20.04
C HIS A 345 -18.19 31.81 19.36
N LEU A 346 -17.76 33.05 19.12
CA LEU A 346 -16.48 33.35 18.46
C LEU A 346 -15.29 32.70 19.18
N ASP A 347 -15.30 32.66 20.51
CA ASP A 347 -14.22 32.06 21.29
C ASP A 347 -14.16 30.54 21.13
N VAL A 348 -15.31 29.88 21.02
CA VAL A 348 -15.39 28.43 20.76
C VAL A 348 -14.88 28.14 19.35
N LYS A 349 -15.30 28.92 18.35
CA LYS A 349 -14.82 28.77 16.97
C LYS A 349 -13.32 28.99 16.85
N LYS A 350 -12.76 29.95 17.59
CA LYS A 350 -11.30 30.16 17.72
C LYS A 350 -10.59 28.95 18.31
N ALA A 351 -11.13 28.35 19.38
CA ALA A 351 -10.57 27.14 19.97
C ALA A 351 -10.62 25.94 18.99
N LEU A 352 -11.71 25.79 18.25
CA LEU A 352 -11.86 24.75 17.23
C LEU A 352 -10.94 24.97 16.02
N LEU A 353 -10.62 26.22 15.68
CA LEU A 353 -9.62 26.53 14.67
C LEU A 353 -8.23 26.09 15.12
N LEU A 354 -7.86 26.38 16.37
CA LEU A 354 -6.59 25.91 16.94
C LEU A 354 -6.51 24.37 16.98
N LEU A 355 -7.63 23.69 17.19
CA LEU A 355 -7.71 22.23 17.11
C LEU A 355 -7.38 21.69 15.70
N LEU A 356 -7.90 22.35 14.65
CA LEU A 356 -7.69 21.95 13.25
C LEU A 356 -6.25 22.18 12.79
N VAL A 357 -5.64 23.29 13.22
CA VAL A 357 -4.23 23.57 12.94
C VAL A 357 -3.32 22.64 13.76
N GLY A 358 -3.74 22.31 14.98
CA GLY A 358 -2.97 21.50 15.91
C GLY A 358 -1.77 22.25 16.49
N GLY A 359 -0.84 21.49 17.06
CA GLY A 359 0.40 22.00 17.63
C GLY A 359 1.61 21.21 17.14
N VAL A 360 2.81 21.69 17.47
CA VAL A 360 4.06 21.02 17.12
C VAL A 360 4.38 19.98 18.20
N ASP A 361 4.49 18.72 17.80
CA ASP A 361 5.05 17.65 18.64
C ASP A 361 6.52 17.99 18.96
N LYS A 362 6.89 18.03 20.25
CA LYS A 362 8.27 18.29 20.68
C LYS A 362 8.84 17.06 21.34
N SER A 363 10.11 16.77 21.11
CA SER A 363 10.85 15.69 21.77
C SER A 363 12.10 16.21 22.47
N PRO A 364 11.98 17.07 23.50
CA PRO A 364 13.12 17.42 24.33
C PRO A 364 13.53 16.20 25.15
N ASP A 365 14.81 15.83 25.09
CA ASP A 365 15.44 14.78 25.91
C ASP A 365 14.84 13.37 25.79
N GLY A 366 14.28 13.02 24.64
CA GLY A 366 13.74 11.68 24.37
C GLY A 366 12.35 11.41 24.96
N MET A 367 11.77 12.36 25.69
CA MET A 367 10.36 12.33 26.08
C MET A 367 9.52 13.03 25.01
N LYS A 368 8.59 12.30 24.38
CA LYS A 368 7.68 12.87 23.39
C LYS A 368 6.57 13.66 24.09
N ILE A 369 6.52 14.97 23.86
CA ILE A 369 5.43 15.85 24.30
C ILE A 369 4.45 15.98 23.14
N ARG A 370 3.19 15.63 23.40
CA ARG A 370 2.09 15.74 22.43
C ARG A 370 1.77 17.20 22.09
N GLY A 371 1.60 17.49 20.81
CA GLY A 371 1.12 18.76 20.27
C GLY A 371 -0.40 18.79 20.01
N ASN A 372 -1.07 17.63 20.03
CA ASN A 372 -2.49 17.51 19.74
C ASN A 372 -3.35 18.10 20.87
N ILE A 373 -4.31 18.94 20.51
CA ILE A 373 -5.26 19.56 21.42
C ILE A 373 -6.50 18.64 21.52
N ASN A 374 -7.01 18.43 22.72
CA ASN A 374 -8.29 17.74 22.93
C ASN A 374 -9.29 18.72 23.53
N ILE A 375 -10.47 18.86 22.93
CA ILE A 375 -11.50 19.81 23.35
C ILE A 375 -12.79 19.06 23.66
N CYS A 376 -13.44 19.41 24.78
CA CYS A 376 -14.77 18.91 25.13
C CYS A 376 -15.75 20.09 25.22
N LEU A 377 -16.84 20.00 24.45
CA LEU A 377 -17.94 20.96 24.44
C LEU A 377 -19.04 20.49 25.40
N MET A 378 -19.23 21.22 26.49
CA MET A 378 -20.29 20.97 27.46
C MET A 378 -21.33 22.10 27.47
N GLY A 379 -22.60 21.76 27.63
CA GLY A 379 -23.70 22.73 27.54
C GLY A 379 -25.07 22.08 27.34
N ASP A 380 -26.13 22.87 27.33
CA ASP A 380 -27.49 22.34 27.19
C ASP A 380 -27.79 21.88 25.74
N PRO A 381 -28.76 20.96 25.54
CA PRO A 381 -29.25 20.65 24.21
C PRO A 381 -29.81 21.92 23.54
N GLY A 382 -29.49 22.12 22.26
CA GLY A 382 -29.94 23.29 21.49
C GLY A 382 -28.85 24.33 21.19
N VAL A 383 -27.65 24.23 21.80
CA VAL A 383 -26.51 25.12 21.50
C VAL A 383 -25.71 24.71 20.24
N ALA A 384 -26.34 23.98 19.32
CA ALA A 384 -25.76 23.56 18.03
C ALA A 384 -24.41 22.80 18.09
N LYS A 385 -24.07 22.14 19.21
CA LYS A 385 -22.79 21.41 19.35
C LYS A 385 -22.58 20.34 18.29
N SER A 386 -23.56 19.47 18.08
CA SER A 386 -23.46 18.40 17.08
C SER A 386 -23.32 18.96 15.65
N GLN A 387 -23.88 20.16 15.39
CA GLN A 387 -23.67 20.86 14.11
C GLN A 387 -22.22 21.37 13.99
N LEU A 388 -21.62 21.90 15.07
CA LEU A 388 -20.20 22.28 15.07
C LEU A 388 -19.29 21.07 14.83
N LEU A 389 -19.53 19.95 15.51
CA LEU A 389 -18.81 18.69 15.28
C LEU A 389 -18.96 18.20 13.83
N GLY A 390 -20.19 18.14 13.32
CA GLY A 390 -20.45 17.72 11.94
C GLY A 390 -19.93 18.71 10.88
N TYR A 391 -19.70 19.97 11.24
CA TYR A 391 -19.03 20.93 10.35
C TYR A 391 -17.51 20.67 10.32
N ILE A 392 -16.90 20.43 11.48
CA ILE A 392 -15.48 20.10 11.59
C ILE A 392 -15.16 18.78 10.92
N ASP A 393 -16.01 17.78 11.08
CA ASP A 393 -15.88 16.49 10.41
C ASP A 393 -15.93 16.60 8.87
N ARG A 394 -16.63 17.61 8.34
CA ARG A 394 -16.63 17.87 6.89
C ARG A 394 -15.44 18.70 6.43
N LEU A 395 -14.87 19.51 7.31
CA LEU A 395 -13.78 20.42 6.98
C LEU A 395 -12.40 19.74 7.12
N ALA A 396 -12.24 18.87 8.11
CA ALA A 396 -11.01 18.14 8.34
C ALA A 396 -10.84 17.02 7.30
N VAL A 397 -9.68 16.99 6.64
CA VAL A 397 -9.33 15.96 5.63
C VAL A 397 -9.27 14.55 6.25
N ARG A 398 -9.04 14.48 7.56
CA ARG A 398 -9.05 13.23 8.32
C ARG A 398 -9.91 13.42 9.54
N SER A 399 -11.13 12.96 9.46
CA SER A 399 -11.99 12.88 10.63
C SER A 399 -12.89 11.68 10.57
N GLN A 400 -13.31 11.29 11.77
CA GLN A 400 -14.31 10.26 11.95
C GLN A 400 -15.35 10.79 12.92
N TYR A 401 -16.60 10.81 12.47
CA TYR A 401 -17.73 11.14 13.32
C TYR A 401 -18.31 9.89 13.95
N THR A 402 -18.39 9.91 15.27
CA THR A 402 -18.86 8.78 16.05
C THR A 402 -19.77 9.25 17.19
N THR A 403 -20.73 8.41 17.59
CA THR A 403 -21.61 8.67 18.75
C THR A 403 -21.22 7.76 19.90
N GLY A 404 -21.29 8.27 21.13
CA GLY A 404 -20.94 7.51 22.33
C GLY A 404 -21.75 6.23 22.54
N ARG A 405 -22.97 6.14 21.99
CA ARG A 405 -23.75 4.88 22.01
C ARG A 405 -23.43 3.94 20.86
N GLY A 406 -23.06 4.47 19.70
CA GLY A 406 -22.75 3.67 18.50
C GLY A 406 -21.31 3.16 18.46
N SER A 407 -20.46 3.67 19.34
CA SER A 407 -19.03 3.39 19.37
C SER A 407 -18.72 2.50 20.55
N SER A 408 -18.74 1.19 20.32
CA SER A 408 -18.18 0.25 21.30
C SER A 408 -16.65 0.37 21.32
N GLY A 409 -16.00 -0.06 22.40
CA GLY A 409 -14.53 -0.03 22.50
C GLY A 409 -13.84 -0.77 21.36
N VAL A 410 -14.46 -1.79 20.77
CA VAL A 410 -13.96 -2.48 19.57
C VAL A 410 -14.05 -1.60 18.33
N GLY A 411 -15.14 -0.84 18.17
CA GLY A 411 -15.33 0.10 17.07
C GLY A 411 -14.46 1.36 17.18
N LEU A 412 -14.08 1.77 18.40
CA LEU A 412 -13.15 2.87 18.64
C LEU A 412 -11.68 2.47 18.43
N THR A 413 -11.28 1.30 18.94
CA THR A 413 -9.88 0.86 18.95
C THR A 413 -9.50 0.10 17.68
N ALA A 414 -9.44 -1.23 17.74
CA ALA A 414 -9.33 -2.09 16.57
C ALA A 414 -9.94 -3.45 16.91
N ALA A 415 -10.44 -4.12 15.86
CA ALA A 415 -10.99 -5.45 15.95
C ALA A 415 -9.99 -6.48 15.40
N VAL A 416 -9.93 -7.65 16.02
CA VAL A 416 -9.29 -8.82 15.41
C VAL A 416 -10.38 -9.66 14.77
N MET A 417 -10.38 -9.76 13.45
CA MET A 417 -11.32 -10.56 12.69
C MET A 417 -10.63 -11.75 12.02
N LYS A 418 -11.30 -12.91 12.01
CA LYS A 418 -10.82 -14.07 11.27
C LYS A 418 -11.25 -13.98 9.82
N ASP A 419 -10.31 -14.10 8.89
CA ASP A 419 -10.63 -14.12 7.47
C ASP A 419 -11.40 -15.41 7.12
N PRO A 420 -12.58 -15.32 6.50
CA PRO A 420 -13.35 -16.52 6.15
C PRO A 420 -12.64 -17.42 5.13
N LEU A 421 -11.72 -16.88 4.31
CA LEU A 421 -11.03 -17.65 3.26
C LEU A 421 -9.71 -18.27 3.74
N THR A 422 -8.83 -17.48 4.38
CA THR A 422 -7.52 -17.97 4.84
C THR A 422 -7.56 -18.54 6.25
N GLY A 423 -8.61 -18.22 7.03
CA GLY A 423 -8.70 -18.57 8.45
C GLY A 423 -7.74 -17.80 9.34
N GLU A 424 -7.08 -16.76 8.82
CA GLU A 424 -6.10 -15.97 9.56
C GLU A 424 -6.75 -14.87 10.38
N MET A 425 -6.16 -14.57 11.53
CA MET A 425 -6.56 -13.44 12.35
C MET A 425 -5.96 -12.18 11.76
N VAL A 426 -6.81 -11.21 11.42
CA VAL A 426 -6.38 -9.93 10.85
C VAL A 426 -6.92 -8.78 11.68
N LEU A 427 -6.10 -7.74 11.81
CA LEU A 427 -6.44 -6.50 12.49
C LEU A 427 -7.20 -5.57 11.55
N GLU A 428 -8.33 -5.06 12.00
CA GLU A 428 -9.10 -4.00 11.36
C GLU A 428 -9.13 -2.78 12.29
N GLY A 429 -8.67 -1.63 11.79
CA GLY A 429 -8.65 -0.37 12.54
C GLY A 429 -10.06 0.14 12.84
N GLY A 430 -10.30 0.57 14.08
CA GLY A 430 -11.48 1.31 14.49
C GLY A 430 -11.36 2.81 14.19
N ALA A 431 -12.35 3.58 14.62
CA ALA A 431 -12.45 5.01 14.31
C ALA A 431 -11.23 5.83 14.72
N LEU A 432 -10.61 5.55 15.88
CA LEU A 432 -9.43 6.28 16.35
C LEU A 432 -8.17 5.94 15.54
N VAL A 433 -8.05 4.69 15.06
CA VAL A 433 -6.92 4.27 14.21
C VAL A 433 -7.06 4.88 12.81
N LEU A 434 -8.29 4.92 12.28
CA LEU A 434 -8.56 5.50 10.96
C LEU A 434 -8.41 7.03 10.95
N ALA A 435 -8.55 7.69 12.10
CA ALA A 435 -8.41 9.13 12.24
C ALA A 435 -6.97 9.58 12.59
N ASP A 436 -5.93 8.73 12.44
CA ASP A 436 -4.53 9.09 12.76
C ASP A 436 -4.07 10.37 12.03
N GLN A 437 -3.45 11.29 12.78
CA GLN A 437 -3.09 12.65 12.36
C GLN A 437 -4.30 13.52 11.93
N GLY A 438 -5.49 13.18 12.40
CA GLY A 438 -6.74 13.89 12.14
C GLY A 438 -7.51 14.23 13.42
N VAL A 439 -8.81 14.45 13.26
CA VAL A 439 -9.74 14.80 14.35
C VAL A 439 -10.79 13.70 14.51
N CYS A 440 -10.86 13.07 15.67
CA CYS A 440 -11.96 12.17 16.01
C CYS A 440 -13.07 12.96 16.71
N CYS A 441 -14.23 13.03 16.07
CA CYS A 441 -15.42 13.69 16.59
C CYS A 441 -16.29 12.66 17.34
N ILE A 442 -16.55 12.91 18.63
CA ILE A 442 -17.37 12.06 19.49
C ILE A 442 -18.55 12.86 20.02
N ASP A 443 -19.76 12.55 19.58
CA ASP A 443 -20.99 13.11 20.14
C ASP A 443 -21.55 12.24 21.27
N GLU A 444 -22.33 12.83 22.18
CA GLU A 444 -22.91 12.15 23.35
C GLU A 444 -21.87 11.42 24.22
N PHE A 445 -20.75 12.08 24.49
CA PHE A 445 -19.65 11.54 25.30
C PHE A 445 -20.10 11.12 26.71
N ASP A 446 -21.13 11.77 27.25
CA ASP A 446 -21.76 11.41 28.54
C ASP A 446 -22.39 10.02 28.53
N LYS A 447 -22.86 9.54 27.37
CA LYS A 447 -23.53 8.24 27.23
C LYS A 447 -22.58 7.08 26.92
N MET A 448 -21.27 7.33 26.79
CA MET A 448 -20.29 6.26 26.61
C MET A 448 -20.16 5.38 27.84
N ALA A 449 -19.94 4.09 27.60
CA ALA A 449 -19.66 3.12 28.65
C ALA A 449 -18.29 3.38 29.29
N ASP A 450 -18.16 3.06 30.58
CA ASP A 450 -16.91 3.27 31.33
C ASP A 450 -15.74 2.45 30.78
N ALA A 451 -16.00 1.29 30.18
CA ALA A 451 -14.98 0.46 29.54
C ALA A 451 -14.33 1.18 28.34
N ASP A 452 -15.14 1.90 27.55
CA ASP A 452 -14.68 2.59 26.34
C ASP A 452 -13.89 3.87 26.69
N ARG A 453 -14.17 4.46 27.86
CA ARG A 453 -13.41 5.60 28.40
C ARG A 453 -11.95 5.23 28.69
N VAL A 454 -11.67 3.99 29.11
CA VAL A 454 -10.29 3.52 29.36
C VAL A 454 -9.46 3.56 28.09
N SER A 455 -10.03 3.09 26.97
CA SER A 455 -9.36 3.13 25.66
C SER A 455 -9.07 4.56 25.20
N ILE A 456 -9.97 5.50 25.48
CA ILE A 456 -9.76 6.91 25.15
C ILE A 456 -8.64 7.51 26.00
N HIS A 457 -8.56 7.18 27.29
CA HIS A 457 -7.48 7.64 28.16
C HIS A 457 -6.10 7.18 27.68
N GLU A 458 -6.01 5.94 27.17
CA GLU A 458 -4.79 5.42 26.56
C GLU A 458 -4.35 6.25 25.35
N VAL A 459 -5.29 6.53 24.43
CA VAL A 459 -5.01 7.36 23.24
C VAL A 459 -4.64 8.79 23.62
N MET A 460 -5.33 9.39 24.60
CA MET A 460 -5.06 10.76 25.03
C MET A 460 -3.67 10.91 25.65
N GLU A 461 -3.19 9.89 26.36
CA GLU A 461 -1.91 9.90 27.06
C GLU A 461 -0.74 9.49 26.15
N GLN A 462 -0.86 8.34 25.48
CA GLN A 462 0.25 7.72 24.75
C GLN A 462 0.22 7.97 23.23
N GLN A 463 -0.89 8.46 22.68
CA GLN A 463 -1.15 8.52 21.23
C GLN A 463 -0.99 7.17 20.52
N THR A 464 -1.19 6.07 21.26
CA THR A 464 -1.09 4.70 20.78
C THR A 464 -2.21 3.86 21.38
N ILE A 465 -2.59 2.81 20.67
CA ILE A 465 -3.58 1.82 21.11
C ILE A 465 -2.87 0.48 21.18
N SER A 466 -2.78 -0.09 22.38
CA SER A 466 -2.24 -1.43 22.60
C SER A 466 -3.35 -2.47 22.53
N ILE A 467 -3.13 -3.50 21.72
CA ILE A 467 -4.09 -4.59 21.53
C ILE A 467 -3.41 -5.89 21.89
N ALA A 468 -3.94 -6.55 22.93
CA ALA A 468 -3.56 -7.89 23.35
C ALA A 468 -4.80 -8.80 23.25
N LYS A 469 -5.14 -9.24 22.03
CA LYS A 469 -6.30 -10.11 21.77
C LYS A 469 -5.92 -11.23 20.81
N ALA A 470 -6.50 -12.42 21.05
CA ALA A 470 -6.35 -13.59 20.18
C ALA A 470 -4.89 -13.96 19.82
N GLY A 471 -3.96 -13.80 20.76
CA GLY A 471 -2.54 -14.11 20.57
C GLY A 471 -1.74 -13.04 19.81
N ILE A 472 -2.38 -11.94 19.40
CA ILE A 472 -1.72 -10.80 18.77
C ILE A 472 -1.47 -9.74 19.85
N MET A 473 -0.21 -9.40 20.05
CA MET A 473 0.24 -8.27 20.89
C MET A 473 0.84 -7.22 19.97
N THR A 474 0.06 -6.20 19.63
CA THR A 474 0.48 -5.14 18.70
C THR A 474 0.04 -3.78 19.21
N CYS A 475 0.91 -2.78 19.04
CA CYS A 475 0.55 -1.39 19.27
C CYS A 475 0.31 -0.70 17.92
N LEU A 476 -0.82 -0.01 17.81
CA LEU A 476 -1.17 0.83 16.68
C LEU A 476 -1.00 2.29 17.07
N ASN A 477 -0.54 3.13 16.15
CA ASN A 477 -0.44 4.56 16.40
C ASN A 477 -1.81 5.22 16.20
N ALA A 478 -2.16 6.14 17.10
CA ALA A 478 -3.41 6.89 17.09
C ALA A 478 -3.14 8.33 17.55
N ARG A 479 -2.37 9.08 16.75
CA ARG A 479 -2.05 10.50 16.98
C ARG A 479 -3.21 11.36 16.54
N VAL A 480 -4.33 11.20 17.23
CA VAL A 480 -5.58 11.90 16.93
C VAL A 480 -5.78 13.08 17.88
N SER A 481 -6.48 14.10 17.40
CA SER A 481 -7.05 15.15 18.23
C SER A 481 -8.50 14.78 18.53
N ILE A 482 -8.92 14.80 19.79
CA ILE A 482 -10.27 14.39 20.19
C ILE A 482 -11.14 15.61 20.38
N LEU A 483 -12.24 15.68 19.63
CA LEU A 483 -13.31 16.64 19.81
C LEU A 483 -14.54 15.92 20.38
N ALA A 484 -14.87 16.20 21.63
CA ALA A 484 -16.02 15.60 22.29
C ALA A 484 -17.15 16.61 22.50
N ALA A 485 -18.41 16.18 22.40
CA ALA A 485 -19.56 16.88 22.98
C ALA A 485 -20.22 16.05 24.07
N ALA A 486 -20.52 16.69 25.19
CA ALA A 486 -21.22 16.09 26.32
C ALA A 486 -22.37 16.99 26.77
N ASN A 487 -23.44 16.38 27.26
CA ASN A 487 -24.53 17.10 27.90
C ASN A 487 -24.43 17.01 29.43
N PRO A 488 -24.76 18.07 30.17
CA PRO A 488 -24.82 18.01 31.62
C PRO A 488 -25.93 17.05 32.06
N ALA A 489 -25.72 16.36 33.19
CA ALA A 489 -26.68 15.39 33.73
C ALA A 489 -28.03 16.02 34.12
N TYR A 490 -28.08 17.33 34.37
CA TYR A 490 -29.27 18.08 34.73
C TYR A 490 -29.48 19.23 33.75
N ALA A 491 -30.74 19.48 33.38
CA ALA A 491 -31.16 20.42 32.33
C ALA A 491 -30.84 21.91 32.58
N THR A 492 -30.19 22.23 33.70
CA THR A 492 -29.57 23.53 33.97
C THR A 492 -28.36 23.28 34.87
N ALA A 493 -27.22 23.91 34.56
CA ALA A 493 -26.09 24.00 35.47
C ALA A 493 -26.50 24.80 36.71
N SER A 494 -27.15 24.13 37.67
CA SER A 494 -27.55 24.76 38.91
C SER A 494 -26.29 25.15 39.68
N SER A 495 -26.03 26.45 39.77
CA SER A 495 -24.95 27.07 40.55
C SER A 495 -24.93 26.63 42.02
N ARG A 496 -25.99 25.97 42.50
CA ARG A 496 -26.16 25.46 43.87
C ARG A 496 -25.32 24.21 44.19
N GLN A 497 -24.95 23.37 43.22
CA GLN A 497 -24.21 22.12 43.55
C GLN A 497 -22.72 22.34 43.83
N HIS A 498 -22.10 23.41 43.31
CA HIS A 498 -20.70 23.72 43.65
C HIS A 498 -20.52 24.21 45.09
N ALA A 499 -21.59 24.68 45.74
CA ALA A 499 -21.55 25.09 47.14
C ALA A 499 -21.55 23.89 48.11
N SER A 500 -22.13 22.74 47.75
CA SER A 500 -22.26 21.60 48.68
C SER A 500 -21.06 20.65 48.69
N LYS A 501 -20.17 20.69 47.69
CA LYS A 501 -18.95 19.85 47.64
C LYS A 501 -17.70 20.53 48.20
N ARG A 502 -17.77 21.81 48.59
CA ARG A 502 -16.67 22.51 49.30
C ARG A 502 -16.83 22.49 50.83
N SER A 503 -17.88 21.85 51.35
CA SER A 503 -18.16 21.75 52.78
C SER A 503 -18.33 20.28 53.21
N THR A 504 -17.31 19.47 53.00
CA THR A 504 -17.03 18.23 53.75
C THR A 504 -15.55 17.94 53.67
#